data_AF-A0A1M7RS39-F1
#
_entry.id   AF-A0A1M7RS39-F1
#
_cell.length_a   1.000
_cell.length_b   1.000
_cell.length_c   1.000
_cell.angle_alpha   90.00
_cell.angle_beta   90.00
_cell.angle_gamma   90.00
#
_symmetry.space_group_name_H-M   'P 1'
#
loop_
_entity.id
_entity.type
_entity.pdbx_description
1 polymer ?
#
loop_
_entity_poly.entity_id
_entity_poly.type
_entity_poly.pdbx_seq_one_letter_code
_entity_poly.pdbx_strand_id
1 'polypeptide(L)'
;MKLEIKREKSEYIRYCSTSLNLSYFLLNRACYLVQYNNIDAIYNTAFLSLKKLRDNSLFIRFFNCAKKQLSNNQIMQLASLFIIDKSVSQYYSWLEKNPFLLFSIIELQHHKNVELLELLNIKIIDKKSDCTLICFASRNEKINELNYQLTDILSVYNYNLIFVRDMYDAWYLKGLAFLTNDVPDTVLYLRKKINELEKESSNIFTIGCSSGGYASLLFGYLLGAKRIIAFAPQTLLPRPLPLPDVSCLNGVDQTYFDLLTSLDWQSLNANIALFYSQEYERDKIACERLKNVHGVELHPFVAGKEHNIAGWLKKNNLLRSSIDKYLKSDLGNISQHLVSFPNTPQSFFLFFYTPILKLIAKPKYYKQFKDNPNNFFADTESTINKIFLKFLELFGPKAKR
;
A
#
# COMPACT_ATOMS: atom_id res chain seq x y z
N MET A 1 -22.66 46.11 11.66
CA MET A 1 -22.42 45.20 12.80
C MET A 1 -23.64 44.98 13.74
N LYS A 2 -23.98 45.85 14.72
CA LYS A 2 -25.13 45.59 15.64
C LYS A 2 -26.51 45.53 14.94
N LEU A 3 -26.68 46.24 13.82
CA LEU A 3 -27.91 46.26 13.02
C LEU A 3 -28.03 45.06 12.08
N GLU A 4 -26.92 44.57 11.51
CA GLU A 4 -26.89 43.30 10.74
C GLU A 4 -27.21 42.09 11.62
N ILE A 5 -26.66 42.07 12.85
CA ILE A 5 -26.92 41.00 13.83
C ILE A 5 -28.42 40.91 14.20
N LYS A 6 -29.14 42.04 14.20
CA LYS A 6 -30.59 42.06 14.44
C LYS A 6 -31.41 41.55 13.25
N ARG A 7 -30.97 41.87 12.02
CA ARG A 7 -31.64 41.44 10.77
C ARG A 7 -31.44 39.94 10.51
N GLU A 8 -30.25 39.42 10.78
CA GLU A 8 -29.96 37.98 10.76
C GLU A 8 -30.82 37.21 11.77
N LYS A 9 -31.03 37.75 12.98
CA LYS A 9 -31.86 37.12 14.03
C LYS A 9 -33.34 36.95 13.64
N SER A 10 -33.89 37.80 12.77
CA SER A 10 -35.29 37.66 12.32
C SER A 10 -35.46 36.64 11.19
N GLU A 11 -34.49 36.51 10.29
CA GLU A 11 -34.48 35.42 9.29
C GLU A 11 -34.14 34.06 9.95
N TYR A 12 -33.33 34.09 11.01
CA TYR A 12 -32.89 32.94 11.83
C TYR A 12 -34.03 32.12 12.43
N ILE A 13 -35.10 32.77 12.91
CA ILE A 13 -36.25 32.07 13.51
C ILE A 13 -37.09 31.38 12.42
N ARG A 14 -37.08 31.88 11.18
CA ARG A 14 -37.91 31.39 10.09
C ARG A 14 -37.30 30.20 9.33
N TYR A 15 -35.97 30.09 9.31
CA TYR A 15 -35.24 29.03 8.59
C TYR A 15 -34.95 27.76 9.42
N CYS A 16 -34.92 27.88 10.76
CA CYS A 16 -34.43 26.82 11.65
C CYS A 16 -35.55 25.96 12.27
N SER A 17 -36.54 25.51 11.49
CA SER A 17 -37.57 24.59 12.01
C SER A 17 -37.12 23.12 12.09
N THR A 18 -35.95 22.77 11.53
CA THR A 18 -35.38 21.42 11.62
C THR A 18 -33.91 21.45 12.07
N SER A 19 -33.49 20.42 12.82
CA SER A 19 -32.11 20.26 13.30
C SER A 19 -31.07 20.21 12.17
N LEU A 20 -31.49 19.79 10.97
CA LEU A 20 -30.65 19.73 9.77
C LEU A 20 -30.31 21.14 9.25
N ASN A 21 -31.28 22.04 9.17
CA ASN A 21 -31.10 23.40 8.65
C ASN A 21 -30.16 24.23 9.52
N LEU A 22 -30.28 24.10 10.85
CA LEU A 22 -29.40 24.78 11.79
C LEU A 22 -27.95 24.34 11.63
N SER A 23 -27.72 23.05 11.38
CA SER A 23 -26.37 22.51 11.27
C SER A 23 -25.70 22.87 9.94
N TYR A 24 -26.47 22.94 8.84
CA TYR A 24 -25.99 23.49 7.56
C TYR A 24 -25.65 24.98 7.67
N PHE A 25 -26.49 25.75 8.35
CA PHE A 25 -26.24 27.17 8.60
C PHE A 25 -24.97 27.39 9.41
N LEU A 26 -24.80 26.66 10.50
CA LEU A 26 -23.61 26.76 11.34
C LEU A 26 -22.34 26.30 10.59
N LEU A 27 -22.43 25.31 9.67
CA LEU A 27 -21.31 24.94 8.81
C LEU A 27 -20.95 26.05 7.81
N ASN A 28 -21.96 26.68 7.18
CA ASN A 28 -21.74 27.83 6.29
C ASN A 28 -21.16 29.03 7.07
N ARG A 29 -21.60 29.24 8.31
CA ARG A 29 -21.05 30.24 9.21
C ARG A 29 -19.61 29.92 9.60
N ALA A 30 -19.28 28.65 9.82
CA ALA A 30 -17.90 28.25 10.05
C ALA A 30 -17.02 28.47 8.81
N CYS A 31 -17.51 28.15 7.60
CA CYS A 31 -16.82 28.48 6.34
C CYS A 31 -16.65 30.00 6.14
N TYR A 32 -17.60 30.81 6.60
CA TYR A 32 -17.46 32.27 6.60
C TYR A 32 -16.42 32.75 7.60
N LEU A 33 -16.42 32.20 8.82
CA LEU A 33 -15.45 32.52 9.87
C LEU A 33 -14.01 32.13 9.51
N VAL A 34 -13.83 31.15 8.60
CA VAL A 34 -12.53 30.81 8.01
C VAL A 34 -11.86 32.03 7.37
N GLN A 35 -12.62 32.94 6.75
CA GLN A 35 -12.09 34.17 6.15
C GLN A 35 -11.51 35.16 7.17
N TYR A 36 -11.86 35.00 8.45
CA TYR A 36 -11.45 35.89 9.54
C TYR A 36 -10.36 35.28 10.43
N ASN A 37 -9.82 34.12 10.06
CA ASN A 37 -8.70 33.48 10.76
C ASN A 37 -8.93 33.19 12.26
N ASN A 38 -10.19 33.16 12.71
CA ASN A 38 -10.55 32.95 14.12
C ASN A 38 -10.82 31.46 14.40
N ILE A 39 -9.74 30.73 14.67
CA ILE A 39 -9.75 29.26 14.80
C ILE A 39 -10.70 28.77 15.89
N ASP A 40 -10.74 29.44 17.05
CA ASP A 40 -11.63 29.05 18.15
C ASP A 40 -13.10 29.24 17.80
N ALA A 41 -13.44 30.34 17.11
CA ALA A 41 -14.80 30.58 16.65
C ALA A 41 -15.21 29.60 15.54
N ILE A 42 -14.29 29.29 14.62
CA ILE A 42 -14.51 28.28 13.57
C ILE A 42 -14.74 26.92 14.21
N TYR A 43 -13.89 26.51 15.15
CA TYR A 43 -14.01 25.24 15.86
C TYR A 43 -15.34 25.16 16.59
N ASN A 44 -15.65 26.11 17.49
CA ASN A 44 -16.89 26.05 18.27
C ASN A 44 -18.15 26.01 17.37
N THR A 45 -18.15 26.75 16.27
CA THR A 45 -19.29 26.80 15.33
C THR A 45 -19.41 25.51 14.51
N ALA A 46 -18.31 25.05 13.90
CA ALA A 46 -18.30 23.83 13.10
C ALA A 46 -18.51 22.57 13.97
N PHE A 47 -17.94 22.56 15.18
CA PHE A 47 -18.06 21.49 16.17
C PHE A 47 -19.51 21.26 16.58
N LEU A 48 -20.23 22.32 16.96
CA LEU A 48 -21.65 22.23 17.32
C LEU A 48 -22.51 21.68 16.17
N SER A 49 -22.12 21.99 14.92
CA SER A 49 -22.78 21.48 13.72
C SER A 49 -22.53 20.00 13.50
N LEU A 50 -21.26 19.60 13.56
CA LEU A 50 -20.78 18.27 13.19
C LEU A 50 -21.03 17.22 14.29
N LYS A 51 -21.16 17.65 15.55
CA LYS A 51 -21.61 16.79 16.66
C LYS A 51 -23.05 16.33 16.47
N LYS A 52 -23.92 17.20 15.97
CA LYS A 52 -25.35 16.88 15.74
C LYS A 52 -25.59 16.06 14.47
N LEU A 53 -24.84 16.31 13.40
CA LEU A 53 -25.19 15.78 12.09
C LEU A 53 -24.78 14.33 11.84
N ARG A 54 -23.76 13.79 12.52
CA ARG A 54 -23.16 12.46 12.21
C ARG A 54 -22.91 12.21 10.71
N ASP A 55 -22.82 13.26 9.89
CA ASP A 55 -22.72 13.18 8.44
C ASP A 55 -21.29 13.53 8.01
N ASN A 56 -20.60 12.50 7.52
CA ASN A 56 -19.22 12.59 7.06
C ASN A 56 -19.07 13.49 5.82
N SER A 57 -20.11 13.63 4.99
CA SER A 57 -20.03 14.43 3.76
C SER A 57 -19.85 15.94 4.05
N LEU A 58 -20.46 16.41 5.14
CA LEU A 58 -20.38 17.81 5.58
C LEU A 58 -19.04 18.13 6.25
N PHE A 59 -18.50 17.18 7.00
CA PHE A 59 -17.14 17.27 7.54
C PHE A 59 -16.11 17.45 6.42
N ILE A 60 -16.19 16.61 5.38
CA ILE A 60 -15.29 16.65 4.22
C ILE A 60 -15.43 17.97 3.46
N ARG A 61 -16.67 18.44 3.23
CA ARG A 61 -16.92 19.73 2.58
C ARG A 61 -16.33 20.90 3.35
N PHE A 62 -16.48 20.92 4.68
CA PHE A 62 -15.91 21.95 5.54
C PHE A 62 -14.38 21.96 5.46
N PHE A 63 -13.71 20.80 5.58
CA PHE A 63 -12.25 20.74 5.47
C PHE A 63 -11.74 21.11 4.07
N ASN A 64 -12.45 20.76 3.01
CA ASN A 64 -12.10 21.18 1.66
C ASN A 64 -12.25 22.70 1.46
N CYS A 65 -13.19 23.33 2.16
CA CYS A 65 -13.34 24.79 2.16
C CYS A 65 -12.21 25.43 2.98
N ALA A 66 -11.95 24.93 4.18
CA ALA A 66 -10.85 25.37 5.04
C ALA A 66 -9.48 25.28 4.34
N LYS A 67 -9.22 24.19 3.60
CA LYS A 67 -7.99 24.00 2.81
C LYS A 67 -7.73 25.09 1.77
N LYS A 68 -8.77 25.76 1.26
CA LYS A 68 -8.62 26.83 0.26
C LYS A 68 -8.24 28.18 0.88
N GLN A 69 -8.41 28.35 2.19
CA GLN A 69 -8.36 29.66 2.83
C GLN A 69 -7.45 29.71 4.07
N LEU A 70 -7.15 28.58 4.67
CA LEU A 70 -6.27 28.49 5.84
C LEU A 70 -4.88 27.98 5.44
N SER A 71 -3.87 28.41 6.19
CA SER A 71 -2.54 27.80 6.10
C SER A 71 -2.56 26.37 6.64
N ASN A 72 -1.58 25.55 6.24
CA ASN A 72 -1.45 24.16 6.70
C ASN A 72 -1.46 24.05 8.23
N ASN A 73 -0.75 24.94 8.94
CA ASN A 73 -0.71 24.94 10.41
C ASN A 73 -2.10 25.14 11.05
N GLN A 74 -2.95 25.96 10.43
CA GLN A 74 -4.28 26.26 10.96
C GLN A 74 -5.27 25.14 10.66
N ILE A 75 -5.12 24.50 9.49
CA ILE A 75 -5.87 23.28 9.15
C ILE A 75 -5.50 22.16 10.13
N MET A 76 -4.23 22.06 10.52
CA MET A 76 -3.78 21.11 11.53
C MET A 76 -4.39 21.39 12.90
N GLN A 77 -4.38 22.64 13.36
CA GLN A 77 -5.02 23.05 14.61
C GLN A 77 -6.53 22.77 14.61
N LEU A 78 -7.22 22.98 13.48
CA LEU A 78 -8.64 22.63 13.36
C LEU A 78 -8.88 21.11 13.40
N ALA A 79 -8.05 20.33 12.69
CA ALA A 79 -8.19 18.88 12.61
C ALA A 79 -7.98 18.19 13.96
N SER A 80 -7.01 18.64 14.75
CA SER A 80 -6.77 18.07 16.08
C SER A 80 -7.96 18.26 17.01
N LEU A 81 -8.58 19.45 16.98
CA LEU A 81 -9.76 19.74 17.80
C LEU A 81 -10.97 18.86 17.43
N PHE A 82 -11.15 18.53 16.15
CA PHE A 82 -12.28 17.71 15.69
C PHE A 82 -12.21 16.23 16.09
N ILE A 83 -11.00 15.71 16.30
CA ILE A 83 -10.77 14.27 16.47
C ILE A 83 -10.72 13.90 17.96
N ILE A 84 -10.57 14.88 18.85
CA ILE A 84 -10.63 14.67 20.31
C ILE A 84 -12.03 14.18 20.76
N ASP A 85 -13.11 14.51 20.05
CA ASP A 85 -14.49 14.27 20.52
C ASP A 85 -15.22 13.10 19.82
N LYS A 86 -14.61 12.39 18.85
CA LYS A 86 -15.28 11.29 18.13
C LYS A 86 -14.40 10.04 17.95
N SER A 87 -15.05 8.88 17.81
CA SER A 87 -14.38 7.66 17.38
C SER A 87 -13.80 7.87 15.98
N VAL A 88 -12.47 7.81 15.88
CA VAL A 88 -11.76 8.08 14.62
C VAL A 88 -12.16 7.11 13.50
N SER A 89 -12.76 5.98 13.90
CA SER A 89 -13.34 5.00 12.99
C SER A 89 -14.32 5.55 11.95
N GLN A 90 -15.03 6.61 12.28
CA GLN A 90 -16.00 7.22 11.36
C GLN A 90 -15.32 8.00 10.22
N TYR A 91 -14.03 8.34 10.36
CA TYR A 91 -13.29 9.17 9.41
C TYR A 91 -12.15 8.42 8.70
N TYR A 92 -12.00 7.10 8.93
CA TYR A 92 -10.89 6.29 8.42
C TYR A 92 -10.64 6.48 6.91
N SER A 93 -11.68 6.30 6.07
CA SER A 93 -11.52 6.41 4.60
C SER A 93 -11.12 7.81 4.12
N TRP A 94 -11.42 8.86 4.90
CA TRP A 94 -11.02 10.22 4.57
C TRP A 94 -9.61 10.54 5.06
N LEU A 95 -9.23 10.09 6.26
CA LEU A 95 -7.87 10.24 6.80
C LEU A 95 -6.84 9.45 5.97
N GLU A 96 -7.23 8.27 5.47
CA GLU A 96 -6.45 7.48 4.51
C GLU A 96 -6.07 8.32 3.27
N LYS A 97 -6.95 9.21 2.81
CA LYS A 97 -6.69 10.09 1.66
C LYS A 97 -5.97 11.39 2.03
N ASN A 98 -5.67 11.63 3.31
CA ASN A 98 -5.05 12.86 3.81
C ASN A 98 -3.98 12.61 4.90
N PRO A 99 -2.92 11.83 4.61
CA PRO A 99 -2.00 11.35 5.64
C PRO A 99 -1.14 12.44 6.31
N PHE A 100 -0.90 13.60 5.69
CA PHE A 100 -0.30 14.75 6.39
C PHE A 100 -1.17 15.22 7.56
N LEU A 101 -2.48 15.27 7.33
CA LEU A 101 -3.42 15.66 8.36
C LEU A 101 -3.40 14.61 9.47
N LEU A 102 -3.47 13.33 9.10
CA LEU A 102 -3.41 12.22 10.04
C LEU A 102 -2.11 12.25 10.87
N PHE A 103 -0.96 12.56 10.25
CA PHE A 103 0.33 12.70 10.92
C PHE A 103 0.30 13.76 12.02
N SER A 104 -0.09 15.01 11.71
CA SER A 104 -0.08 16.04 12.76
C SER A 104 -1.28 15.95 13.71
N ILE A 105 -2.38 15.26 13.35
CA ILE A 105 -3.42 14.87 14.33
C ILE A 105 -2.82 13.95 15.39
N ILE A 106 -2.06 12.94 14.95
CA ILE A 106 -1.42 11.98 15.83
C ILE A 106 -0.37 12.65 16.73
N GLU A 107 0.44 13.53 16.15
CA GLU A 107 1.43 14.33 16.86
C GLU A 107 0.77 15.16 17.98
N LEU A 108 -0.42 15.71 17.71
CA LEU A 108 -1.20 16.50 18.67
C LEU A 108 -1.96 15.65 19.70
N GLN A 109 -2.29 14.39 19.39
CA GLN A 109 -3.06 13.51 20.28
C GLN A 109 -2.22 12.65 21.23
N HIS A 110 -0.90 12.84 21.30
CA HIS A 110 0.01 12.14 22.22
C HIS A 110 -0.26 10.62 22.27
N HIS A 111 -0.14 9.93 21.12
CA HIS A 111 -0.03 8.46 21.03
C HIS A 111 -1.24 7.62 21.54
N LYS A 112 -2.42 8.20 21.75
CA LYS A 112 -3.52 7.47 22.41
C LYS A 112 -4.26 6.44 21.55
N ASN A 113 -4.01 6.36 20.24
CA ASN A 113 -4.75 5.46 19.35
C ASN A 113 -3.83 4.73 18.37
N VAL A 114 -3.37 3.55 18.78
CA VAL A 114 -2.42 2.70 18.03
C VAL A 114 -2.90 2.38 16.61
N GLU A 115 -4.19 2.13 16.40
CA GLU A 115 -4.72 1.80 15.06
C GLU A 115 -4.47 2.91 14.03
N LEU A 116 -4.53 4.18 14.45
CA LEU A 116 -4.25 5.31 13.56
C LEU A 116 -2.76 5.46 13.25
N LEU A 117 -1.90 5.19 14.24
CA LEU A 117 -0.45 5.20 14.07
C LEU A 117 -0.03 4.14 13.06
N GLU A 118 -0.67 2.97 13.12
CA GLU A 118 -0.45 1.88 12.17
C GLU A 118 -0.86 2.31 10.76
N LEU A 119 -2.04 2.88 10.56
CA LEU A 119 -2.50 3.30 9.23
C LEU A 119 -1.58 4.31 8.51
N LEU A 120 -0.80 5.10 9.24
CA LEU A 120 0.19 6.00 8.63
C LEU A 120 1.38 5.27 8.04
N ASN A 121 1.84 4.22 8.71
CA ASN A 121 3.12 3.60 8.44
C ASN A 121 2.99 2.23 7.77
N ILE A 122 1.91 1.51 8.02
CA ILE A 122 1.76 0.11 7.64
C ILE A 122 0.35 -0.16 7.11
N LYS A 123 0.27 -0.95 6.03
CA LYS A 123 -0.98 -1.53 5.52
C LYS A 123 -0.80 -3.04 5.41
N ILE A 124 -1.69 -3.78 6.06
CA ILE A 124 -1.63 -5.24 6.10
C ILE A 124 -2.80 -5.83 5.30
N ILE A 125 -2.50 -6.82 4.46
CA ILE A 125 -3.49 -7.64 3.77
C ILE A 125 -3.23 -9.10 4.16
N ASP A 126 -4.05 -9.61 5.06
CA ASP A 126 -4.01 -11.00 5.50
C ASP A 126 -4.71 -11.89 4.45
N LYS A 127 -3.94 -12.78 3.83
CA LYS A 127 -4.44 -13.75 2.85
C LYS A 127 -4.41 -15.18 3.37
N LYS A 128 -4.14 -15.37 4.67
CA LYS A 128 -4.02 -16.69 5.29
C LYS A 128 -2.97 -17.58 4.57
N SER A 129 -1.87 -16.97 4.17
CA SER A 129 -0.74 -17.64 3.53
C SER A 129 0.36 -17.93 4.55
N ASP A 130 1.18 -18.97 4.31
CA ASP A 130 2.36 -19.29 5.12
C ASP A 130 3.62 -18.48 4.71
N CYS A 131 3.45 -17.59 3.73
CA CYS A 131 4.47 -16.65 3.28
C CYS A 131 3.96 -15.21 3.44
N THR A 132 4.85 -14.35 3.92
CA THR A 132 4.63 -12.90 4.05
C THR A 132 5.60 -12.14 3.16
N LEU A 133 5.05 -11.26 2.31
CA LEU A 133 5.82 -10.32 1.49
C LEU A 133 5.72 -8.92 2.09
N ILE A 134 6.86 -8.36 2.46
CA ILE A 134 6.98 -7.00 2.97
C ILE A 134 7.42 -6.07 1.84
N CYS A 135 6.62 -5.07 1.53
CA CYS A 135 6.89 -4.07 0.50
C CYS A 135 7.20 -2.72 1.15
N PHE A 136 8.43 -2.23 0.99
CA PHE A 136 8.86 -0.93 1.50
C PHE A 136 8.71 0.15 0.43
N ALA A 137 8.03 1.24 0.77
CA ALA A 137 7.82 2.41 -0.10
C ALA A 137 9.11 3.21 -0.34
N SER A 138 9.18 3.89 -1.49
CA SER A 138 10.26 4.84 -1.82
C SER A 138 10.06 6.20 -1.13
N ARG A 139 11.15 6.96 -0.95
CA ARG A 139 11.10 8.39 -0.58
C ARG A 139 10.19 9.16 -1.52
N ASN A 140 9.49 10.16 -0.99
CA ASN A 140 8.67 11.09 -1.76
C ASN A 140 7.57 10.46 -2.64
N GLU A 141 7.14 9.22 -2.38
CA GLU A 141 5.83 8.77 -2.85
C GLU A 141 4.80 9.72 -2.26
N LYS A 142 4.21 10.58 -3.12
CA LYS A 142 3.36 11.71 -2.74
C LYS A 142 2.49 11.30 -1.56
N ILE A 143 2.76 11.89 -0.40
CA ILE A 143 2.10 11.54 0.87
C ILE A 143 0.59 11.44 0.67
N ASN A 144 -0.02 12.32 -0.13
CA ASN A 144 -1.45 12.35 -0.49
C ASN A 144 -2.04 11.08 -1.12
N GLU A 145 -1.22 10.16 -1.62
CA GLU A 145 -1.66 8.88 -2.14
C GLU A 145 -0.99 7.79 -1.29
N LEU A 146 -1.75 7.03 -0.49
CA LEU A 146 -1.28 5.78 0.14
C LEU A 146 -1.01 4.66 -0.91
N ASN A 147 -0.65 5.04 -2.13
CA ASN A 147 -0.35 4.17 -3.24
C ASN A 147 1.09 3.69 -3.08
N TYR A 148 1.27 2.53 -2.44
CA TYR A 148 2.54 1.82 -2.54
C TYR A 148 2.75 1.47 -4.01
N GLN A 149 3.88 1.86 -4.60
CA GLN A 149 4.17 1.75 -6.05
C GLN A 149 3.93 0.34 -6.64
N LEU A 150 4.02 -0.68 -5.80
CA LEU A 150 3.90 -2.08 -6.19
C LEU A 150 2.58 -2.74 -5.72
N THR A 151 1.63 -2.01 -5.13
CA THR A 151 0.40 -2.60 -4.57
C THR A 151 -0.34 -3.47 -5.59
N ASP A 152 -0.65 -2.91 -6.76
CA ASP A 152 -1.44 -3.61 -7.77
C ASP A 152 -0.75 -4.88 -8.25
N ILE A 153 0.56 -4.81 -8.51
CA ILE A 153 1.32 -5.95 -9.00
C ILE A 153 1.52 -7.01 -7.90
N LEU A 154 1.64 -6.61 -6.64
CA LEU A 154 1.83 -7.54 -5.53
C LEU A 154 0.50 -8.17 -5.06
N SER A 155 -0.62 -7.48 -5.28
CA SER A 155 -1.95 -7.93 -4.86
C SER A 155 -2.40 -9.25 -5.48
N VAL A 156 -1.80 -9.70 -6.58
CA VAL A 156 -2.17 -10.96 -7.24
C VAL A 156 -1.41 -12.18 -6.68
N TYR A 157 -0.35 -11.99 -5.90
CA TYR A 157 0.34 -13.12 -5.26
C TYR A 157 -0.46 -13.59 -4.04
N ASN A 158 -0.49 -14.90 -3.80
CA ASN A 158 -1.17 -15.48 -2.66
C ASN A 158 -0.28 -15.47 -1.40
N TYR A 159 0.16 -14.28 -1.00
CA TYR A 159 0.95 -14.04 0.20
C TYR A 159 0.23 -13.09 1.14
N ASN A 160 0.52 -13.16 2.44
CA ASN A 160 0.21 -12.05 3.32
C ASN A 160 1.07 -10.86 2.86
N LEU A 161 0.47 -9.68 2.78
CA LEU A 161 1.17 -8.49 2.31
C LEU A 161 1.28 -7.50 3.46
N ILE A 162 2.51 -7.05 3.72
CA ILE A 162 2.78 -5.95 4.63
C ILE A 162 3.40 -4.83 3.80
N PHE A 163 2.67 -3.74 3.62
CA PHE A 163 3.21 -2.55 2.99
C PHE A 163 3.67 -1.58 4.06
N VAL A 164 4.90 -1.10 3.98
CA VAL A 164 5.54 -0.24 4.99
C VAL A 164 5.98 1.07 4.34
N ARG A 165 5.76 2.19 5.02
CA ARG A 165 6.10 3.54 4.60
C ARG A 165 6.97 4.23 5.65
N ASP A 166 8.00 4.91 5.18
CA ASP A 166 8.86 5.76 6.00
C ASP A 166 8.35 7.20 6.00
N MET A 167 7.72 7.61 7.09
CA MET A 167 7.20 8.97 7.27
C MET A 167 8.28 9.99 7.63
N TYR A 168 9.46 9.54 8.10
CA TYR A 168 10.59 10.41 8.41
C TYR A 168 11.48 10.68 7.20
N ASP A 169 11.26 9.95 6.11
CA ASP A 169 12.04 10.05 4.87
C ASP A 169 13.56 9.87 5.10
N ALA A 170 13.88 9.00 6.06
CA ALA A 170 15.19 8.75 6.64
C ALA A 170 15.66 7.30 6.42
N TRP A 171 15.24 6.68 5.31
CA TRP A 171 15.56 5.29 4.97
C TRP A 171 15.16 4.30 6.07
N TYR A 172 14.07 4.58 6.78
CA TYR A 172 13.54 3.81 7.90
C TYR A 172 14.48 3.72 9.10
N LEU A 173 15.57 4.50 9.11
CA LEU A 173 16.56 4.46 10.18
C LEU A 173 16.12 5.15 11.46
N LYS A 174 15.10 6.02 11.38
CA LYS A 174 14.39 6.63 12.52
C LYS A 174 13.21 5.81 13.03
N GLY A 175 13.08 4.57 12.54
CA GLY A 175 11.90 3.74 12.75
C GLY A 175 10.67 4.22 11.97
N LEU A 176 9.52 3.72 12.40
CA LEU A 176 8.20 4.01 11.85
C LEU A 176 7.53 5.03 12.76
N ALA A 177 7.05 6.14 12.17
CA ALA A 177 6.59 7.29 12.94
C ALA A 177 5.56 6.89 13.99
N PHE A 178 5.86 7.24 15.25
CA PHE A 178 5.03 6.97 16.42
C PHE A 178 4.85 5.48 16.80
N LEU A 179 5.43 4.53 16.05
CA LEU A 179 5.36 3.10 16.33
C LEU A 179 6.67 2.53 16.86
N THR A 180 7.80 2.97 16.29
CA THR A 180 9.14 2.49 16.63
C THR A 180 10.15 3.64 16.57
N ASN A 181 11.27 3.51 17.28
CA ASN A 181 12.23 4.62 17.42
C ASN A 181 13.47 4.47 16.54
N ASP A 182 13.79 3.24 16.14
CA ASP A 182 15.00 2.90 15.42
C ASP A 182 14.84 1.58 14.62
N VAL A 183 15.95 1.11 14.05
CA VAL A 183 15.99 -0.13 13.28
C VAL A 183 15.69 -1.37 14.15
N PRO A 184 16.36 -1.61 15.30
CA PRO A 184 16.01 -2.71 16.20
C PRO A 184 14.52 -2.78 16.59
N ASP A 185 13.94 -1.65 17.02
CA ASP A 185 12.52 -1.57 17.39
C ASP A 185 11.63 -1.92 16.19
N THR A 186 11.98 -1.44 14.99
CA THR A 186 11.25 -1.73 13.74
C THR A 186 11.30 -3.20 13.38
N VAL A 187 12.44 -3.88 13.58
CA VAL A 187 12.54 -5.33 13.39
C VAL A 187 11.62 -6.08 14.35
N LEU A 188 11.63 -5.72 15.64
CA LEU A 188 10.77 -6.35 16.64
C LEU A 188 9.27 -6.15 16.32
N TYR A 189 8.91 -4.93 15.91
CA TYR A 189 7.54 -4.60 15.51
C TYR A 189 7.10 -5.39 14.27
N LEU A 190 7.90 -5.41 13.20
CA LEU A 190 7.58 -6.16 11.99
C LEU A 190 7.49 -7.67 12.28
N ARG A 191 8.41 -8.21 13.09
CA ARG A 191 8.36 -9.62 13.51
C ARG A 191 7.08 -9.95 14.28
N LYS A 192 6.62 -9.06 15.16
CA LYS A 192 5.34 -9.20 15.85
C LYS A 192 4.17 -9.26 14.84
N LYS A 193 4.15 -8.35 13.85
CA LYS A 193 3.09 -8.34 12.83
C LYS A 193 3.08 -9.58 11.94
N ILE A 194 4.26 -10.10 11.60
CA ILE A 194 4.41 -11.36 10.86
C ILE A 194 3.83 -12.52 11.69
N ASN A 195 4.21 -12.61 12.97
CA ASN A 195 3.69 -13.63 13.89
C ASN A 195 2.17 -13.53 14.15
N GLU A 196 1.57 -12.35 14.02
CA GLU A 196 0.12 -12.17 14.11
C GLU A 196 -0.62 -12.74 12.88
N LEU A 197 0.05 -12.76 11.72
CA LEU A 197 -0.52 -13.23 10.45
C LEU A 197 -0.37 -14.75 10.25
N GLU A 198 0.69 -15.32 10.82
CA GLU A 198 1.10 -16.70 10.53
C GLU A 198 1.05 -17.57 11.78
N LYS A 199 0.63 -18.82 11.60
CA LYS A 199 0.46 -19.74 12.72
C LYS A 199 1.77 -20.40 13.13
N GLU A 200 2.67 -20.74 12.18
CA GLU A 200 4.03 -21.25 12.47
C GLU A 200 4.98 -21.01 11.26
N SER A 201 6.26 -20.70 11.53
CA SER A 201 7.42 -20.62 10.61
C SER A 201 7.16 -20.13 9.18
N SER A 202 7.20 -18.82 8.99
CA SER A 202 6.94 -18.23 7.68
C SER A 202 8.14 -17.94 6.82
N ASN A 203 7.89 -18.05 5.52
CA ASN A 203 8.81 -17.52 4.53
C ASN A 203 8.60 -16.01 4.42
N ILE A 204 9.58 -15.25 4.92
CA ILE A 204 9.59 -13.80 4.78
C ILE A 204 10.27 -13.46 3.45
N PHE A 205 9.60 -12.64 2.65
CA PHE A 205 10.14 -12.02 1.44
C PHE A 205 10.10 -10.51 1.60
N THR A 206 11.08 -9.80 1.05
CA THR A 206 11.08 -8.34 1.04
C THR A 206 11.22 -7.80 -0.37
N ILE A 207 10.57 -6.66 -0.62
CA ILE A 207 10.67 -5.95 -1.90
C ILE A 207 10.62 -4.43 -1.70
N GLY A 208 11.33 -3.68 -2.53
CA GLY A 208 11.21 -2.22 -2.56
C GLY A 208 12.02 -1.55 -3.66
N CYS A 209 11.78 -0.25 -3.86
CA CYS A 209 12.49 0.59 -4.83
C CYS A 209 13.20 1.76 -4.14
N SER A 210 14.37 2.19 -4.64
CA SER A 210 15.12 3.32 -4.08
C SER A 210 15.39 3.14 -2.58
N SER A 211 14.87 4.02 -1.71
CA SER A 211 14.97 3.85 -0.25
C SER A 211 14.18 2.66 0.29
N GLY A 212 13.09 2.28 -0.37
CA GLY A 212 12.41 1.03 -0.11
C GLY A 212 13.27 -0.17 -0.51
N GLY A 213 14.11 -0.03 -1.54
CA GLY A 213 15.11 -1.04 -1.93
C GLY A 213 16.20 -1.20 -0.86
N TYR A 214 16.69 -0.09 -0.31
CA TYR A 214 17.57 -0.09 0.86
C TYR A 214 16.92 -0.80 2.05
N ALA A 215 15.67 -0.44 2.38
CA ALA A 215 14.93 -1.05 3.49
C ALA A 215 14.66 -2.55 3.25
N SER A 216 14.37 -2.93 2.01
CA SER A 216 14.21 -4.33 1.61
C SER A 216 15.48 -5.15 1.90
N LEU A 217 16.66 -4.59 1.63
CA LEU A 217 17.94 -5.23 1.95
C LEU A 217 18.17 -5.30 3.45
N LEU A 218 18.04 -4.17 4.15
CA LEU A 218 18.30 -4.07 5.59
C LEU A 218 17.35 -4.96 6.41
N PHE A 219 16.04 -4.74 6.30
CA PHE A 219 15.06 -5.51 7.06
C PHE A 219 14.91 -6.93 6.52
N GLY A 220 15.17 -7.17 5.23
CA GLY A 220 15.24 -8.52 4.70
C GLY A 220 16.32 -9.34 5.40
N TYR A 221 17.52 -8.77 5.55
CA TYR A 221 18.59 -9.39 6.33
C TYR A 221 18.18 -9.61 7.79
N LEU A 222 17.76 -8.55 8.49
CA LEU A 222 17.48 -8.59 9.93
C LEU A 222 16.29 -9.49 10.31
N LEU A 223 15.35 -9.70 9.37
CA LEU A 223 14.21 -10.59 9.55
C LEU A 223 14.51 -12.04 9.15
N GLY A 224 15.63 -12.30 8.47
CA GLY A 224 15.96 -13.63 7.92
C GLY A 224 15.12 -13.97 6.69
N ALA A 225 14.87 -12.99 5.82
CA ALA A 225 14.10 -13.17 4.61
C ALA A 225 14.77 -14.17 3.66
N LYS A 226 13.99 -15.10 3.10
CA LYS A 226 14.48 -16.07 2.11
C LYS A 226 14.73 -15.42 0.74
N ARG A 227 14.04 -14.32 0.47
CA ARG A 227 14.10 -13.62 -0.82
C ARG A 227 14.04 -12.12 -0.61
N ILE A 228 14.95 -11.40 -1.26
CA ILE A 228 15.06 -9.94 -1.19
C ILE A 228 15.10 -9.40 -2.61
N ILE A 229 14.17 -8.53 -2.96
CA ILE A 229 14.07 -7.94 -4.31
C ILE A 229 14.20 -6.43 -4.20
N ALA A 230 15.27 -5.86 -4.74
CA ALA A 230 15.51 -4.42 -4.67
C ALA A 230 15.67 -3.80 -6.06
N PHE A 231 14.91 -2.73 -6.30
CA PHE A 231 15.01 -1.92 -7.52
C PHE A 231 15.76 -0.62 -7.23
N ALA A 232 16.88 -0.39 -7.91
CA ALA A 232 17.74 0.77 -7.73
C ALA A 232 18.03 1.11 -6.25
N PRO A 233 18.37 0.13 -5.39
CA PRO A 233 18.61 0.40 -3.98
C PRO A 233 19.79 1.35 -3.80
N GLN A 234 19.69 2.24 -2.82
CA GLN A 234 20.91 2.76 -2.21
C GLN A 234 21.46 1.70 -1.26
N THR A 235 22.78 1.57 -1.19
CA THR A 235 23.48 0.60 -0.32
C THR A 235 24.52 1.27 0.59
N LEU A 236 24.76 2.56 0.38
CA LEU A 236 25.59 3.44 1.21
C LEU A 236 24.88 4.78 1.41
N LEU A 237 24.83 5.25 2.66
CA LEU A 237 24.30 6.52 3.10
C LEU A 237 25.37 7.29 3.91
N PRO A 238 25.41 8.64 3.84
CA PRO A 238 24.77 9.45 2.82
C PRO A 238 25.45 9.24 1.45
N ARG A 239 24.76 9.55 0.36
CA ARG A 239 25.32 9.38 -1.00
C ARG A 239 26.53 10.31 -1.21
N PRO A 240 27.64 9.85 -1.79
CA PRO A 240 28.68 10.78 -2.24
C PRO A 240 28.16 11.63 -3.43
N LEU A 241 27.93 12.92 -3.17
CA LEU A 241 27.83 14.07 -4.09
C LEU A 241 26.69 14.17 -5.16
N PRO A 242 26.14 15.39 -5.40
CA PRO A 242 25.78 16.37 -4.37
C PRO A 242 24.55 15.84 -3.62
N LEU A 243 24.61 15.97 -2.30
CA LEU A 243 23.63 15.46 -1.36
C LEU A 243 22.27 16.15 -1.61
N PRO A 244 21.17 15.43 -1.91
CA PRO A 244 19.88 15.96 -1.50
C PRO A 244 19.92 16.17 0.01
N ASP A 245 19.18 17.15 0.52
CA ASP A 245 19.16 17.47 1.95
C ASP A 245 19.09 16.20 2.83
N VAL A 246 20.20 15.91 3.52
CA VAL A 246 20.35 14.77 4.43
C VAL A 246 20.04 15.17 5.88
N SER A 247 19.45 16.35 6.10
CA SER A 247 18.95 16.77 7.42
C SER A 247 18.01 15.73 8.04
N CYS A 248 17.28 14.98 7.22
CA CYS A 248 16.47 13.83 7.64
C CYS A 248 17.27 12.76 8.39
N LEU A 249 18.58 12.62 8.14
CA LEU A 249 19.48 11.68 8.81
C LEU A 249 20.15 12.25 10.07
N ASN A 250 19.87 13.51 10.46
CA ASN A 250 20.40 14.06 11.70
C ASN A 250 19.90 13.27 12.91
N GLY A 251 20.83 12.90 13.79
CA GLY A 251 20.57 12.11 15.00
C GLY A 251 20.32 10.62 14.75
N VAL A 252 20.49 10.14 13.50
CA VAL A 252 20.35 8.73 13.17
C VAL A 252 21.60 7.95 13.52
N ASP A 253 21.42 6.76 14.10
CA ASP A 253 22.50 5.80 14.29
C ASP A 253 23.10 5.37 12.94
N GLN A 254 24.41 5.56 12.80
CA GLN A 254 25.14 5.28 11.57
C GLN A 254 25.46 3.80 11.38
N THR A 255 25.12 2.94 12.34
CA THR A 255 25.35 1.49 12.29
C THR A 255 24.94 0.88 10.96
N TYR A 256 23.83 1.34 10.35
CA TYR A 256 23.31 0.77 9.10
C TYR A 256 23.59 1.62 7.85
N PHE A 257 24.45 2.63 7.93
CA PHE A 257 24.71 3.53 6.79
C PHE A 257 25.34 2.81 5.59
N ASP A 258 26.20 1.81 5.82
CA ASP A 258 26.83 1.01 4.77
C ASP A 258 26.38 -0.45 4.87
N LEU A 259 25.39 -0.84 4.07
CA LEU A 259 24.84 -2.21 4.12
C LEU A 259 25.87 -3.28 3.75
N LEU A 260 26.92 -2.96 2.98
CA LEU A 260 27.95 -3.93 2.62
C LEU A 260 28.78 -4.33 3.85
N THR A 261 29.14 -3.34 4.68
CA THR A 261 30.04 -3.56 5.83
C THR A 261 29.29 -3.81 7.13
N SER A 262 28.06 -3.33 7.25
CA SER A 262 27.29 -3.39 8.50
C SER A 262 26.56 -4.71 8.72
N LEU A 263 26.45 -5.57 7.71
CA LEU A 263 25.69 -6.82 7.77
C LEU A 263 26.60 -8.01 7.48
N ASP A 264 26.47 -9.08 8.27
CA ASP A 264 27.17 -10.35 8.04
C ASP A 264 26.40 -11.19 7.02
N TRP A 265 26.50 -10.79 5.75
CA TRP A 265 25.81 -11.44 4.66
C TRP A 265 26.12 -12.93 4.49
N GLN A 266 27.23 -13.44 5.04
CA GLN A 266 27.56 -14.87 4.99
C GLN A 266 26.61 -15.71 5.85
N SER A 267 26.04 -15.11 6.90
CA SER A 267 25.06 -15.76 7.76
C SER A 267 23.67 -15.89 7.12
N LEU A 268 23.37 -15.12 6.07
CA LEU A 268 22.05 -15.06 5.44
C LEU A 268 21.96 -16.02 4.24
N ASN A 269 21.12 -17.04 4.35
CA ASN A 269 20.75 -17.89 3.23
C ASN A 269 19.53 -17.32 2.48
N ALA A 270 19.77 -16.32 1.63
CA ALA A 270 18.72 -15.63 0.86
C ALA A 270 19.06 -15.50 -0.62
N ASN A 271 18.03 -15.52 -1.47
CA ASN A 271 18.14 -15.12 -2.87
C ASN A 271 17.89 -13.61 -2.98
N ILE A 272 18.91 -12.85 -3.38
CA ILE A 272 18.89 -11.38 -3.42
C ILE A 272 18.97 -10.92 -4.87
N ALA A 273 17.95 -10.23 -5.36
CA ALA A 273 17.88 -9.73 -6.73
C ALA A 273 17.98 -8.20 -6.77
N LEU A 274 19.00 -7.67 -7.43
CA LEU A 274 19.24 -6.23 -7.56
C LEU A 274 19.02 -5.77 -9.00
N PHE A 275 17.97 -4.99 -9.22
CA PHE A 275 17.61 -4.45 -10.54
C PHE A 275 18.05 -3.00 -10.67
N TYR A 276 18.79 -2.64 -11.71
CA TYR A 276 19.26 -1.26 -11.90
C TYR A 276 19.48 -0.90 -13.37
N SER A 277 19.53 0.39 -13.67
CA SER A 277 19.98 0.86 -14.98
C SER A 277 21.51 0.87 -15.03
N GLN A 278 22.11 0.18 -16.00
CA GLN A 278 23.56 0.18 -16.18
C GLN A 278 24.11 1.53 -16.67
N GLU A 279 23.24 2.38 -17.23
CA GLU A 279 23.59 3.70 -17.76
C GLU A 279 23.50 4.79 -16.69
N TYR A 280 22.92 4.49 -15.53
CA TYR A 280 22.85 5.40 -14.40
C TYR A 280 23.86 5.01 -13.33
N GLU A 281 25.03 5.65 -13.41
CA GLU A 281 26.24 5.30 -12.65
C GLU A 281 26.01 5.14 -11.14
N ARG A 282 25.12 5.96 -10.55
CA ARG A 282 24.84 5.91 -9.12
C ARG A 282 24.18 4.61 -8.68
N ASP A 283 23.17 4.15 -9.41
CA ASP A 283 22.46 2.91 -9.07
C ASP A 283 23.32 1.69 -9.42
N LYS A 284 24.10 1.79 -10.50
CA LYS A 284 25.12 0.81 -10.86
C LYS A 284 26.14 0.61 -9.74
N ILE A 285 26.80 1.69 -9.30
CA ILE A 285 27.78 1.63 -8.21
C ILE A 285 27.13 1.07 -6.94
N ALA A 286 25.92 1.52 -6.59
CA ALA A 286 25.23 1.05 -5.40
C ALA A 286 24.98 -0.47 -5.42
N CYS A 287 24.53 -1.01 -6.57
CA CYS A 287 24.28 -2.45 -6.70
C CYS A 287 25.56 -3.27 -6.80
N GLU A 288 26.54 -2.81 -7.60
CA GLU A 288 27.79 -3.56 -7.86
C GLU A 288 28.70 -3.66 -6.63
N ARG A 289 28.52 -2.80 -5.62
CA ARG A 289 29.15 -2.97 -4.30
C ARG A 289 28.83 -4.32 -3.66
N LEU A 290 27.62 -4.84 -3.89
CA LEU A 290 27.16 -6.11 -3.32
C LEU A 290 27.44 -7.32 -4.24
N LYS A 291 28.16 -7.16 -5.37
CA LYS A 291 28.34 -8.23 -6.37
C LYS A 291 28.99 -9.51 -5.86
N ASN A 292 29.80 -9.40 -4.80
CA ASN A 292 30.52 -10.53 -4.20
C ASN A 292 29.81 -11.08 -2.96
N VAL A 293 28.63 -10.56 -2.62
CA VAL A 293 27.83 -11.05 -1.51
C VAL A 293 27.13 -12.34 -1.91
N HIS A 294 27.14 -13.35 -1.04
CA HIS A 294 26.49 -14.62 -1.29
C HIS A 294 24.98 -14.43 -1.55
N GLY A 295 24.45 -15.13 -2.54
CA GLY A 295 23.03 -15.06 -2.92
C GLY A 295 22.63 -13.81 -3.73
N VAL A 296 23.54 -12.86 -3.98
CA VAL A 296 23.26 -11.67 -4.82
C VAL A 296 23.33 -11.99 -6.30
N GLU A 297 22.26 -11.65 -7.02
CA GLU A 297 22.17 -11.67 -8.47
C GLU A 297 21.89 -10.25 -8.98
N LEU A 298 22.79 -9.75 -9.84
CA LEU A 298 22.67 -8.43 -10.46
C LEU A 298 21.88 -8.51 -11.77
N HIS A 299 20.93 -7.59 -11.94
CA HIS A 299 20.09 -7.45 -13.13
C HIS A 299 20.26 -6.05 -13.74
N PRO A 300 21.36 -5.80 -14.47
CA PRO A 300 21.56 -4.55 -15.20
C PRO A 300 20.63 -4.47 -16.42
N PHE A 301 20.06 -3.29 -16.68
CA PHE A 301 19.31 -2.98 -17.90
C PHE A 301 19.84 -1.73 -18.58
N VAL A 302 19.77 -1.70 -19.92
CA VAL A 302 19.93 -0.48 -20.74
C VAL A 302 18.64 0.34 -20.63
N ALA A 303 18.48 1.08 -19.53
CA ALA A 303 17.22 1.75 -19.18
C ALA A 303 17.33 3.29 -19.12
N GLY A 304 18.37 3.86 -19.73
CA GLY A 304 18.66 5.29 -19.69
C GLY A 304 19.27 5.75 -18.37
N LYS A 305 19.57 7.05 -18.27
CA LYS A 305 20.31 7.64 -17.12
C LYS A 305 19.40 8.08 -15.98
N GLU A 306 18.27 7.40 -15.77
CA GLU A 306 17.26 7.75 -14.77
C GLU A 306 17.23 6.76 -13.60
N HIS A 307 16.87 7.24 -12.41
CA HIS A 307 16.78 6.48 -11.16
C HIS A 307 15.53 5.58 -11.03
N ASN A 308 14.68 5.49 -12.07
CA ASN A 308 13.37 4.87 -12.00
C ASN A 308 13.30 3.55 -12.79
N ILE A 309 14.18 2.59 -12.45
CA ILE A 309 14.22 1.29 -13.14
C ILE A 309 12.89 0.52 -13.03
N ALA A 310 12.21 0.58 -11.88
CA ALA A 310 10.91 -0.08 -11.71
C ALA A 310 9.84 0.51 -12.66
N GLY A 311 9.80 1.84 -12.81
CA GLY A 311 8.93 2.52 -13.78
C GLY A 311 9.28 2.17 -15.23
N TRP A 312 10.57 2.12 -15.56
CA TRP A 312 11.02 1.69 -16.89
C TRP A 312 10.62 0.24 -17.19
N LEU A 313 10.84 -0.69 -16.26
CA LEU A 313 10.43 -2.09 -16.38
C LEU A 313 8.90 -2.22 -16.54
N LYS A 314 8.12 -1.39 -15.82
CA LYS A 314 6.67 -1.36 -15.95
C LYS A 314 6.24 -0.92 -17.34
N LYS A 315 6.82 0.17 -17.85
CA LYS A 315 6.55 0.70 -19.20
C LYS A 315 6.87 -0.30 -20.31
N ASN A 316 7.87 -1.16 -20.09
CA ASN A 316 8.29 -2.18 -21.04
C ASN A 316 7.66 -3.56 -20.79
N ASN A 317 6.65 -3.68 -19.92
CA ASN A 317 6.00 -4.95 -19.54
C ASN A 317 6.95 -6.02 -18.94
N LEU A 318 8.10 -5.61 -18.41
CA LEU A 318 9.11 -6.50 -17.83
C LEU A 318 9.02 -6.59 -16.30
N LEU A 319 8.38 -5.62 -15.64
CA LEU A 319 8.34 -5.57 -14.17
C LEU A 319 7.73 -6.85 -13.57
N ARG A 320 6.65 -7.35 -14.17
CA ARG A 320 5.95 -8.55 -13.68
C ARG A 320 6.82 -9.79 -13.77
N SER A 321 7.44 -10.02 -14.93
CA SER A 321 8.32 -11.17 -15.15
C SER A 321 9.55 -11.12 -14.26
N SER A 322 10.11 -9.92 -14.03
CA SER A 322 11.23 -9.72 -13.11
C SER A 322 10.89 -10.13 -11.69
N ILE A 323 9.71 -9.76 -11.18
CA ILE A 323 9.26 -10.17 -9.84
C ILE A 323 8.87 -11.66 -9.81
N ASP A 324 8.17 -12.15 -10.83
CA ASP A 324 7.71 -13.54 -10.90
C ASP A 324 8.86 -14.54 -10.86
N LYS A 325 10.03 -14.23 -11.45
CA LYS A 325 11.24 -15.04 -11.36
C LYS A 325 11.62 -15.36 -9.90
N TYR A 326 11.43 -14.40 -9.00
CA TYR A 326 11.80 -14.52 -7.58
C TYR A 326 10.62 -14.81 -6.67
N LEU A 327 9.37 -14.66 -7.08
CA LEU A 327 8.25 -14.99 -6.21
C LEU A 327 7.57 -16.30 -6.59
N LYS A 328 7.50 -16.66 -7.88
CA LYS A 328 6.80 -17.87 -8.34
C LYS A 328 7.66 -19.13 -8.42
N SER A 329 8.97 -19.07 -8.17
CA SER A 329 9.83 -20.25 -8.37
C SER A 329 9.54 -21.43 -7.41
N ASP A 330 8.66 -21.25 -6.40
CA ASP A 330 8.16 -22.32 -5.53
C ASP A 330 6.81 -22.92 -6.00
N LEU A 331 6.21 -22.43 -7.10
CA LEU A 331 5.01 -23.02 -7.72
C LEU A 331 5.33 -24.13 -8.74
N GLY A 332 6.57 -24.65 -8.73
CA GLY A 332 7.07 -25.67 -9.64
C GLY A 332 6.29 -26.99 -9.70
N ASN A 333 5.32 -27.23 -8.81
CA ASN A 333 4.52 -28.46 -8.80
C ASN A 333 3.10 -28.36 -9.38
N ILE A 334 2.58 -27.17 -9.72
CA ILE A 334 1.25 -27.07 -10.35
C ILE A 334 1.35 -27.07 -11.88
N SER A 335 2.38 -26.45 -12.44
CA SER A 335 2.59 -26.44 -13.90
C SER A 335 2.99 -27.82 -14.44
N GLN A 336 3.73 -28.65 -13.69
CA GLN A 336 4.08 -30.00 -14.15
C GLN A 336 2.88 -30.95 -14.27
N HIS A 337 1.77 -30.69 -13.57
CA HIS A 337 0.52 -31.44 -13.75
C HIS A 337 -0.37 -30.92 -14.90
N LEU A 338 -0.09 -29.75 -15.47
CA LEU A 338 -0.91 -29.12 -16.50
C LEU A 338 -0.24 -29.07 -17.90
N VAL A 339 1.02 -29.47 -18.02
CA VAL A 339 1.79 -29.45 -19.27
C VAL A 339 1.78 -30.82 -19.97
N SER A 340 0.59 -31.38 -20.20
CA SER A 340 0.40 -32.50 -21.13
C SER A 340 -0.58 -32.21 -22.25
N PHE A 341 -0.71 -30.94 -22.66
CA PHE A 341 -1.38 -30.59 -23.91
C PHE A 341 -0.51 -29.64 -24.74
N PRO A 342 0.15 -30.15 -25.80
CA PRO A 342 0.93 -29.31 -26.68
C PRO A 342 -0.02 -28.57 -27.64
N ASN A 343 0.18 -27.26 -27.79
CA ASN A 343 -0.39 -26.40 -28.84
C ASN A 343 -1.80 -25.81 -28.62
N THR A 344 -2.02 -25.03 -27.56
CA THR A 344 -3.15 -24.09 -27.55
C THR A 344 -2.80 -22.78 -26.82
N PRO A 345 -3.19 -21.59 -27.33
CA PRO A 345 -2.89 -20.32 -26.67
C PRO A 345 -3.49 -20.26 -25.26
N GLN A 346 -2.68 -19.86 -24.27
CA GLN A 346 -3.05 -19.82 -22.84
C GLN A 346 -4.31 -18.99 -22.55
N SER A 347 -4.61 -17.99 -23.38
CA SER A 347 -5.83 -17.18 -23.30
C SER A 347 -7.09 -17.93 -23.70
N PHE A 348 -6.99 -18.87 -24.64
CA PHE A 348 -8.10 -19.74 -25.06
C PHE A 348 -8.44 -20.77 -23.97
N PHE A 349 -7.40 -21.25 -23.27
CA PHE A 349 -7.55 -22.23 -22.18
C PHE A 349 -8.29 -21.64 -20.98
N LEU A 350 -7.94 -20.42 -20.54
CA LEU A 350 -8.57 -19.80 -19.36
C LEU A 350 -10.04 -19.47 -19.56
N PHE A 351 -10.41 -19.00 -20.77
CA PHE A 351 -11.77 -18.52 -21.04
C PHE A 351 -12.80 -19.67 -21.09
N PHE A 352 -12.41 -20.82 -21.66
CA PHE A 352 -13.32 -21.96 -21.81
C PHE A 352 -13.31 -22.94 -20.63
N TYR A 353 -12.18 -23.09 -19.91
CA TYR A 353 -12.10 -24.08 -18.83
C TYR A 353 -12.51 -23.56 -17.46
N THR A 354 -12.51 -22.24 -17.21
CA THR A 354 -12.95 -21.70 -15.92
C THR A 354 -14.38 -22.11 -15.53
N PRO A 355 -15.37 -22.12 -16.46
CA PRO A 355 -16.71 -22.65 -16.19
C PRO A 355 -16.72 -24.15 -15.89
N ILE A 356 -15.90 -24.94 -16.61
CA ILE A 356 -15.80 -26.40 -16.46
C ILE A 356 -15.19 -26.75 -15.09
N LEU A 357 -14.12 -26.06 -14.69
CA LEU A 357 -13.48 -26.22 -13.38
C LEU A 357 -14.43 -25.84 -12.24
N LYS A 358 -15.23 -24.79 -12.39
CA LYS A 358 -16.30 -24.45 -11.43
C LYS A 358 -17.41 -25.50 -11.38
N LEU A 359 -17.66 -26.22 -12.48
CA LEU A 359 -18.63 -27.31 -12.52
C LEU A 359 -18.12 -28.56 -11.80
N ILE A 360 -16.86 -28.94 -12.05
CA ILE A 360 -16.18 -30.08 -11.42
C ILE A 360 -16.00 -29.84 -9.91
N ALA A 361 -15.80 -28.59 -9.48
CA ALA A 361 -15.72 -28.24 -8.06
C ALA A 361 -17.02 -28.49 -7.27
N LYS A 362 -18.15 -28.77 -7.93
CA LYS A 362 -19.37 -29.18 -7.24
C LYS A 362 -19.30 -30.66 -6.84
N PRO A 363 -19.65 -31.03 -5.59
CA PRO A 363 -19.42 -32.38 -5.05
C PRO A 363 -19.97 -33.53 -5.90
N LYS A 364 -21.12 -33.32 -6.56
CA LYS A 364 -21.77 -34.31 -7.44
C LYS A 364 -20.91 -34.67 -8.66
N TYR A 365 -20.28 -33.68 -9.28
CA TYR A 365 -19.49 -33.87 -10.51
C TYR A 365 -18.04 -34.26 -10.22
N TYR A 366 -17.50 -33.82 -9.08
CA TYR A 366 -16.19 -34.26 -8.61
C TYR A 366 -16.10 -35.77 -8.45
N LYS A 367 -17.14 -36.40 -7.87
CA LYS A 367 -17.19 -37.85 -7.68
C LYS A 367 -17.21 -38.60 -9.02
N GLN A 368 -18.02 -38.14 -9.97
CA GLN A 368 -18.09 -38.74 -11.31
C GLN A 368 -16.77 -38.60 -12.10
N PHE A 369 -16.12 -37.43 -12.02
CA PHE A 369 -14.81 -37.21 -12.61
C PHE A 369 -13.73 -38.10 -11.99
N LYS A 370 -13.74 -38.25 -10.65
CA LYS A 370 -12.80 -39.09 -9.91
C LYS A 370 -12.95 -40.58 -10.25
N ASP A 371 -14.18 -41.05 -10.43
CA ASP A 371 -14.47 -42.47 -10.62
C ASP A 371 -14.26 -42.92 -12.08
N ASN A 372 -14.43 -42.04 -13.08
CA ASN A 372 -14.15 -42.37 -14.49
C ASN A 372 -13.85 -41.13 -15.36
N PRO A 373 -12.60 -40.63 -15.38
CA PRO A 373 -12.26 -39.36 -16.03
C PRO A 373 -12.42 -39.40 -17.56
N ASN A 374 -12.17 -40.55 -18.20
CA ASN A 374 -12.27 -40.67 -19.65
C ASN A 374 -13.72 -40.63 -20.15
N ASN A 375 -14.66 -41.25 -19.42
CA ASN A 375 -16.10 -41.15 -19.74
C ASN A 375 -16.70 -39.80 -19.36
N PHE A 376 -16.20 -39.15 -18.31
CA PHE A 376 -16.62 -37.80 -17.95
C PHE A 376 -16.40 -36.82 -19.11
N PHE A 377 -15.28 -36.97 -19.84
CA PHE A 377 -14.99 -36.15 -21.02
C PHE A 377 -15.83 -36.51 -22.26
N ALA A 378 -16.16 -37.78 -22.45
CA ALA A 378 -17.01 -38.23 -23.56
C ALA A 378 -18.48 -37.73 -23.41
N ASP A 379 -19.05 -37.76 -22.19
CA ASP A 379 -20.39 -37.22 -21.92
C ASP A 379 -20.41 -35.68 -21.84
N THR A 380 -19.26 -35.04 -21.57
CA THR A 380 -19.17 -33.59 -21.52
C THR A 380 -19.09 -32.94 -22.88
N GLU A 381 -18.77 -33.61 -23.98
CA GLU A 381 -18.90 -32.98 -25.31
C GLU A 381 -20.37 -32.58 -25.59
N SER A 382 -21.32 -33.46 -25.23
CA SER A 382 -22.78 -33.18 -25.26
C SER A 382 -23.19 -32.10 -24.25
N THR A 383 -22.59 -32.11 -23.05
CA THR A 383 -22.92 -31.15 -21.98
C THR A 383 -22.31 -29.76 -22.21
N ILE A 384 -21.10 -29.69 -22.76
CA ILE A 384 -20.40 -28.47 -23.17
C ILE A 384 -21.14 -27.84 -24.35
N ASN A 385 -21.57 -28.64 -25.33
CA ASN A 385 -22.43 -28.15 -26.41
C ASN A 385 -23.76 -27.60 -25.88
N LYS A 386 -24.40 -28.26 -24.90
CA LYS A 386 -25.61 -27.73 -24.25
C LYS A 386 -25.36 -26.45 -23.46
N ILE A 387 -24.25 -26.35 -22.73
CA ILE A 387 -23.86 -25.15 -21.97
C ILE A 387 -23.53 -23.99 -22.94
N PHE A 388 -22.83 -24.28 -24.04
CA PHE A 388 -22.48 -23.31 -25.07
C PHE A 388 -23.73 -22.79 -25.79
N LEU A 389 -24.67 -23.68 -26.15
CA LEU A 389 -25.94 -23.27 -26.73
C LEU A 389 -26.80 -22.46 -25.74
N LYS A 390 -26.83 -22.84 -24.44
CA LYS A 390 -27.52 -22.06 -23.39
C LYS A 390 -26.89 -20.68 -23.19
N PHE A 391 -25.57 -20.57 -23.33
CA PHE A 391 -24.83 -19.31 -23.26
C PHE A 391 -25.16 -18.41 -24.47
N LEU A 392 -25.15 -18.97 -25.68
CA LEU A 392 -25.56 -18.24 -26.89
C LEU A 392 -27.04 -17.80 -26.84
N GLU A 393 -27.91 -18.62 -26.24
CA GLU A 393 -29.33 -18.32 -26.00
C GLU A 393 -29.50 -17.17 -24.98
N LEU A 394 -28.75 -17.18 -23.87
CA LEU A 394 -28.84 -16.17 -22.80
C LEU A 394 -28.24 -14.82 -23.18
N PHE A 395 -27.19 -14.81 -24.02
CA PHE A 395 -26.43 -13.59 -24.33
C PHE A 395 -26.66 -13.08 -25.76
N GLY A 396 -27.48 -13.79 -26.56
CA GLY A 396 -27.97 -13.35 -27.86
C GLY A 396 -26.88 -13.04 -28.89
N PRO A 397 -27.21 -12.33 -29.99
CA PRO A 397 -26.29 -12.04 -31.09
C PRO A 397 -25.00 -11.31 -30.71
N LYS A 398 -24.95 -10.68 -29.52
CA LYS A 398 -23.75 -10.00 -28.99
C LYS A 398 -22.66 -10.96 -28.53
N ALA A 399 -22.98 -12.22 -28.22
CA ALA A 399 -22.02 -13.25 -27.83
C ALA A 399 -21.32 -13.91 -29.03
N LYS A 400 -21.73 -13.61 -30.27
CA LYS A 400 -21.22 -14.23 -31.49
C LYS A 400 -19.94 -13.58 -32.04
N ARG A 401 -19.42 -12.52 -31.39
CA ARG A 401 -18.18 -11.83 -31.75
C ARG A 401 -17.04 -12.26 -30.85
#